data_AF-A0A8S3ER49-F1
#
_entry.id   AF-A0A8S3ER49-F1
#
_cell.length_a   1.000
_cell.length_b   1.000
_cell.length_c   1.000
_cell.angle_alpha   90.00
_cell.angle_beta   90.00
_cell.angle_gamma   90.00
#
_symmetry.space_group_name_H-M   'P 1'
#
loop_
_entity.id
_entity.type
_entity.pdbx_description
1 polymer ?
#
loop_
_entity_poly.entity_id
_entity_poly.type
_entity_poly.pdbx_seq_one_letter_code
_entity_poly.pdbx_strand_id
1 'polypeptide(L)'
;TGKSDILSKLAKKMGIIMVSPPLAAGELNRSLVGESERIIIALCSRCYHIPYAMCCVSIDEIDSLAPKRRDDSNQGKVDKISVLLSLIEGIKDVPNLMILSATNRLHMMDEAFLRRMSGKFFVGRPSSSARISILQKIPSWALEPEVLNRLSMATTNFSGAAVK
;
A
#
# COMPACT_ATOMS: atom_id res chain seq x y z
N THR A 1 -1.51 -9.55 -4.77
CA THR A 1 -2.48 -8.64 -5.43
C THR A 1 -1.80 -7.54 -6.26
N GLY A 2 -0.49 -7.36 -6.18
CA GLY A 2 0.21 -6.36 -7.02
C GLY A 2 -0.11 -4.91 -6.63
N LYS A 3 -0.78 -4.67 -5.49
CA LYS A 3 -1.11 -3.32 -5.01
C LYS A 3 0.15 -2.48 -4.83
N SER A 4 1.18 -3.03 -4.19
CA SER A 4 2.48 -2.37 -3.97
C SER A 4 3.20 -2.06 -5.30
N ASP A 5 3.14 -2.97 -6.28
CA ASP A 5 3.68 -2.76 -7.64
C ASP A 5 2.88 -1.70 -8.43
N ILE A 6 1.54 -1.68 -8.28
CA ILE A 6 0.66 -0.66 -8.85
C ILE A 6 1.01 0.72 -8.27
N LEU A 7 1.15 0.83 -6.95
CA LEU A 7 1.46 2.09 -6.29
C LEU A 7 2.83 2.63 -6.75
N SER A 8 3.86 1.77 -6.79
CA SER A 8 5.19 2.17 -7.27
C SER A 8 5.18 2.64 -8.73
N LYS A 9 4.50 1.91 -9.62
CA LYS A 9 4.38 2.29 -11.04
C LYS A 9 3.55 3.55 -11.24
N LEU A 10 2.47 3.72 -10.48
CA LEU A 10 1.64 4.91 -10.54
C LEU A 10 2.42 6.14 -10.09
N ALA A 11 3.13 6.04 -8.96
CA ALA A 11 3.98 7.12 -8.46
C ALA A 11 5.01 7.54 -9.52
N LYS A 12 5.73 6.57 -10.11
CA LYS A 12 6.70 6.84 -11.17
C LYS A 12 6.08 7.50 -12.39
N LYS A 13 4.90 7.06 -12.83
CA LYS A 13 4.20 7.63 -13.99
C LYS A 13 3.73 9.06 -13.75
N MET A 14 3.37 9.39 -12.51
CA MET A 14 2.91 10.71 -12.09
C MET A 14 4.05 11.66 -11.72
N GLY A 15 5.32 11.23 -11.82
CA GLY A 15 6.47 12.03 -11.39
C GLY A 15 6.56 12.21 -9.87
N ILE A 16 5.87 11.36 -9.10
CA ILE A 16 5.91 11.37 -7.64
C ILE A 16 7.14 10.59 -7.18
N ILE A 17 7.93 11.21 -6.31
CA ILE A 17 9.18 10.65 -5.78
C ILE A 17 8.85 9.72 -4.60
N MET A 18 9.24 8.45 -4.73
CA MET A 18 9.21 7.51 -3.61
C MET A 18 10.41 7.79 -2.69
N VAL A 19 10.17 8.27 -1.46
CA VAL A 19 11.25 8.64 -0.52
C VAL A 19 11.81 7.46 0.28
N SER A 20 11.16 6.30 0.16
CA SER A 20 11.63 5.00 0.62
C SER A 20 11.01 3.89 -0.24
N PRO A 21 11.57 2.66 -0.19
CA PRO A 21 10.83 1.46 -0.56
C PRO A 21 9.52 1.35 0.23
N PRO A 22 8.54 0.56 -0.26
CA PRO A 22 7.33 0.27 0.50
C PRO A 22 7.68 -0.32 1.87
N LEU A 23 7.22 0.33 2.93
CA LEU A 23 7.43 -0.09 4.30
C LEU A 23 6.39 -1.15 4.66
N ALA A 24 6.83 -2.29 5.19
CA ALA A 24 5.90 -3.23 5.78
C ALA A 24 5.43 -2.68 7.13
N ALA A 25 4.12 -2.65 7.38
CA ALA A 25 3.56 -2.22 8.66
C ALA A 25 4.15 -3.00 9.86
N GLY A 26 4.58 -4.25 9.66
CA GLY A 26 5.32 -5.03 10.66
C GLY A 26 6.68 -4.41 11.08
N GLU A 27 7.37 -3.70 10.20
CA GLU A 27 8.65 -3.02 10.50
C GLU A 27 8.44 -1.83 11.45
N LEU A 28 7.32 -1.13 11.28
CA LEU A 28 6.88 -0.07 12.19
C LEU A 28 6.34 -0.63 13.52
N ASN A 29 5.91 -1.90 13.55
CA ASN A 29 5.36 -2.55 14.75
C ASN A 29 6.44 -3.12 15.68
N ARG A 30 7.59 -3.55 15.13
CA ARG A 30 8.71 -4.11 15.91
C ARG A 30 9.50 -3.06 16.67
N SER A 31 9.49 -1.83 16.18
CA SER A 31 10.16 -0.69 16.81
C SER A 31 9.31 -0.18 17.98
N LEU A 32 9.61 -0.63 19.19
CA LEU A 32 9.07 -0.06 20.43
C LEU A 32 9.45 1.44 20.51
N VAL A 33 8.44 2.27 20.77
CA VAL A 33 8.45 3.71 21.10
C VAL A 33 9.76 4.45 20.80
N GLY A 34 9.85 5.02 19.58
CA GLY A 34 10.87 5.99 19.17
C GLY A 34 11.51 5.71 17.81
N GLU A 35 11.74 4.44 17.44
CA GLU A 35 12.36 4.11 16.16
C GLU A 35 11.42 4.32 14.95
N SER A 36 10.15 3.94 15.06
CA SER A 36 9.15 4.14 14.00
C SER A 36 8.90 5.64 13.76
N GLU A 37 8.89 6.42 14.84
CA GLU A 37 8.82 7.88 14.79
C GLU A 37 10.05 8.48 14.11
N ARG A 38 11.27 8.04 14.47
CA ARG A 38 12.51 8.46 13.79
C ARG A 38 12.49 8.17 12.30
N ILE A 39 11.98 6.99 11.90
CA ILE A 39 11.83 6.65 10.47
C ILE A 39 10.91 7.67 9.80
N ILE A 40 9.74 7.93 10.37
CA ILE A 40 8.77 8.86 9.78
C ILE A 40 9.31 10.29 9.73
N ILE A 41 9.95 10.77 10.80
CA ILE A 41 10.61 12.08 10.85
C ILE A 41 11.70 12.17 9.77
N ALA A 42 12.53 11.14 9.62
CA ALA A 42 13.56 11.09 8.58
C ALA A 42 12.96 11.14 7.17
N LEU A 43 11.83 10.46 6.94
CA LEU A 43 11.11 10.52 5.66
C LEU A 43 10.52 11.91 5.41
N CYS A 44 9.93 12.54 6.42
CA CYS A 44 9.44 13.92 6.33
C CYS A 44 10.57 14.91 6.00
N SER A 45 11.72 14.78 6.68
CA SER A 45 12.91 15.59 6.40
C SER A 45 13.40 15.43 4.96
N ARG A 46 13.43 14.20 4.40
CA ARG A 46 13.76 13.99 2.98
C ARG A 46 12.81 14.75 2.05
N CYS A 47 11.51 14.75 2.35
CA CYS A 47 10.51 15.46 1.56
C CYS A 47 10.68 16.99 1.65
N TYR A 48 11.02 17.48 2.85
CA TYR A 48 11.29 18.90 3.10
C TYR A 48 12.49 19.40 2.28
N HIS A 49 13.51 18.58 2.05
CA HIS A 49 14.64 18.91 1.19
C HIS A 49 14.33 18.87 -0.32
N ILE A 50 13.13 18.44 -0.72
CA ILE A 50 12.71 18.35 -2.13
C ILE A 50 11.35 19.06 -2.30
N PRO A 51 11.24 20.37 -2.01
CA PRO A 51 9.97 21.08 -1.98
C PRO A 51 9.32 21.24 -3.36
N TYR A 52 10.09 21.09 -4.44
CA TYR A 52 9.64 21.22 -5.82
C TYR A 52 8.98 19.96 -6.39
N ALA A 53 8.96 18.85 -5.64
CA ALA A 53 8.39 17.58 -6.09
C ALA A 53 7.42 17.01 -5.06
N MET A 54 6.43 16.25 -5.56
CA MET A 54 5.55 15.45 -4.71
C MET A 54 6.29 14.21 -4.24
N CYS A 55 6.29 13.99 -2.94
CA CYS A 55 6.89 12.84 -2.30
C CYS A 55 5.82 11.84 -1.84
N CYS A 56 6.16 10.56 -1.84
CA CYS A 56 5.27 9.49 -1.42
C CYS A 56 5.97 8.50 -0.48
N VAL A 57 5.30 8.20 0.63
CA VAL A 57 5.60 7.08 1.52
C VAL A 57 4.53 6.01 1.33
N SER A 58 4.95 4.80 1.01
CA SER A 58 4.05 3.65 0.85
C SER A 58 4.15 2.74 2.07
N ILE A 59 3.01 2.35 2.64
CA ILE A 59 2.91 1.41 3.76
C ILE A 59 2.04 0.22 3.33
N ASP A 60 2.59 -0.99 3.36
CA ASP A 60 1.85 -2.22 3.05
C ASP A 60 1.39 -2.94 4.32
N GLU A 61 0.35 -3.76 4.19
CA GLU A 61 -0.24 -4.53 5.29
C GLU A 61 -0.64 -3.68 6.51
N ILE A 62 -1.16 -2.47 6.25
CA ILE A 62 -1.51 -1.49 7.30
C ILE A 62 -2.54 -2.01 8.30
N ASP A 63 -3.31 -3.05 7.94
CA ASP A 63 -4.23 -3.74 8.85
C ASP A 63 -3.54 -4.43 10.04
N SER A 64 -2.22 -4.65 9.96
CA SER A 64 -1.43 -5.14 11.11
C SER A 64 -1.18 -4.06 12.18
N LEU A 65 -1.16 -2.77 11.81
CA LEU A 65 -0.95 -1.64 12.71
C LEU A 65 -2.26 -0.97 13.15
N ALA A 66 -3.28 -0.98 12.30
CA ALA A 66 -4.56 -0.33 12.55
C ALA A 66 -5.77 -1.30 12.52
N PRO A 67 -5.77 -2.41 13.29
CA PRO A 67 -6.92 -3.30 13.36
C PRO A 67 -8.07 -2.67 14.17
N LYS A 68 -9.32 -3.08 13.90
CA LYS A 68 -10.49 -2.72 14.70
C LYS A 68 -10.28 -3.07 16.17
N ARG A 69 -10.75 -2.19 17.05
CA ARG A 69 -10.88 -2.47 18.49
C ARG A 69 -11.86 -3.63 18.66
N ARG A 70 -11.42 -4.72 19.29
CA ARG A 70 -12.30 -5.79 19.78
C ARG A 70 -12.50 -5.55 21.26
N ASP A 71 -13.72 -5.76 21.75
CA ASP A 71 -14.11 -5.51 23.14
C ASP A 71 -13.36 -6.38 24.16
N ASP A 72 -12.68 -7.44 23.70
CA ASP A 72 -11.88 -8.32 24.56
C ASP A 72 -10.36 -8.07 24.42
N SER A 73 -9.77 -7.66 25.54
CA SER A 73 -8.38 -7.92 25.95
C SER A 73 -7.23 -7.47 25.02
N ASN A 74 -7.06 -6.18 24.72
CA ASN A 74 -5.81 -5.71 24.09
C ASN A 74 -5.47 -4.23 24.37
N GLN A 75 -5.36 -3.83 25.65
CA GLN A 75 -4.92 -2.47 26.03
C GLN A 75 -3.62 -2.05 25.31
N GLY A 76 -2.64 -2.95 25.14
CA GLY A 76 -1.37 -2.64 24.45
C GLY A 76 -1.43 -2.42 22.93
N LYS A 77 -2.54 -2.74 22.25
CA LYS A 77 -2.74 -2.40 20.83
C LYS A 77 -3.41 -1.03 20.64
N VAL A 78 -4.16 -0.56 21.64
CA VAL A 78 -4.90 0.71 21.58
C VAL A 78 -3.95 1.90 21.51
N ASP A 79 -2.81 1.85 22.20
CA ASP A 79 -1.82 2.92 22.19
C ASP A 79 -1.11 3.06 20.84
N LYS A 80 -0.89 1.95 20.12
CA LYS A 80 -0.18 1.94 18.84
C LYS A 80 -0.95 2.64 17.73
N ILE A 81 -2.27 2.45 17.70
CA ILE A 81 -3.12 3.15 16.74
C ILE A 81 -3.07 4.64 16.99
N SER A 82 -3.18 5.07 18.25
CA SER A 82 -3.10 6.49 18.63
C SER A 82 -1.76 7.12 18.21
N VAL A 83 -0.64 6.42 18.43
CA VAL A 83 0.70 6.87 17.97
C VAL A 83 0.74 6.98 16.44
N LEU A 84 0.25 5.99 15.71
CA LEU A 84 0.18 6.05 14.24
C LEU A 84 -0.66 7.23 13.74
N LEU A 85 -1.81 7.50 14.38
CA LEU A 85 -2.65 8.63 14.01
C LEU A 85 -1.95 9.97 14.29
N SER A 86 -1.24 10.09 15.41
CA SER A 86 -0.41 11.26 15.73
C SER A 86 0.70 11.48 14.70
N LEU A 87 1.38 10.41 14.28
CA LEU A 87 2.41 10.46 13.25
C LEU A 87 1.85 10.91 11.89
N ILE A 88 0.65 10.45 11.52
CA ILE A 88 -0.05 10.90 10.30
C ILE A 88 -0.44 12.38 10.41
N GLU A 89 -0.80 12.85 11.59
CA GLU A 89 -1.11 14.26 11.82
C GLU A 89 0.14 15.14 11.67
N GLY A 90 1.30 14.73 12.18
CA GLY A 90 2.57 15.45 11.98
C GLY A 90 3.06 15.48 10.52
N ILE A 91 2.70 14.48 9.70
CA ILE A 91 3.00 14.49 8.26
C ILE A 91 2.25 15.61 7.52
N LYS A 92 1.10 16.07 8.03
CA LYS A 92 0.30 17.12 7.37
C LYS A 92 1.02 18.47 7.30
N ASP A 93 2.03 18.67 8.15
CA ASP A 93 2.87 19.87 8.13
C ASP A 93 3.84 19.89 6.93
N VAL A 94 3.94 18.80 6.19
CA VAL A 94 4.76 18.67 4.97
C VAL A 94 3.84 18.63 3.74
N PRO A 95 3.55 19.77 3.10
CA PRO A 95 2.48 19.88 2.09
C PRO A 95 2.75 19.07 0.81
N ASN A 96 4.00 18.71 0.53
CA ASN A 96 4.40 17.91 -0.62
C ASN A 96 4.48 16.40 -0.32
N LEU A 97 4.08 15.94 0.87
CA LEU A 97 4.15 14.53 1.26
C LEU A 97 2.77 13.84 1.21
N MET A 98 2.70 12.74 0.45
CA MET A 98 1.55 11.85 0.38
C MET A 98 1.85 10.49 1.06
N ILE A 99 0.86 9.96 1.78
CA ILE A 99 0.91 8.59 2.32
C ILE A 99 0.00 7.70 1.49
N LEU A 100 0.55 6.61 0.96
CA LEU A 100 -0.21 5.54 0.33
C LEU A 100 -0.19 4.32 1.24
N SER A 101 -1.36 3.82 1.62
CA SER A 101 -1.48 2.60 2.43
C SER A 101 -2.21 1.50 1.68
N ALA A 102 -1.68 0.28 1.74
CA ALA A 102 -2.28 -0.91 1.15
C ALA A 102 -2.74 -1.87 2.25
N THR A 103 -3.96 -2.39 2.09
CA THR A 103 -4.52 -3.45 2.94
C THR A 103 -5.26 -4.48 2.10
N ASN A 104 -5.29 -5.73 2.56
CA ASN A 104 -6.17 -6.76 2.02
C ASN A 104 -7.44 -6.97 2.86
N ARG A 105 -7.56 -6.31 4.01
CA ARG A 105 -8.57 -6.57 5.05
C ARG A 105 -9.22 -5.27 5.53
N LEU A 106 -9.76 -4.48 4.58
CA LEU A 106 -10.41 -3.18 4.88
C LEU A 106 -11.48 -3.29 5.98
N HIS A 107 -12.27 -4.37 5.98
CA HIS A 107 -13.34 -4.61 6.96
C HIS A 107 -12.84 -4.81 8.41
N MET A 108 -11.55 -5.15 8.58
CA MET A 108 -10.91 -5.33 9.89
C MET A 108 -10.14 -4.09 10.34
N MET A 109 -10.20 -2.98 9.60
CA MET A 109 -9.46 -1.76 9.95
C MET A 109 -10.24 -0.84 10.90
N ASP A 110 -9.50 -0.16 11.77
CA ASP A 110 -10.01 0.86 12.67
C ASP A 110 -10.66 2.04 11.92
N GLU A 111 -11.83 2.47 12.38
CA GLU A 111 -12.58 3.54 11.72
C GLU A 111 -11.91 4.91 11.81
N ALA A 112 -11.21 5.22 12.91
CA ALA A 112 -10.56 6.50 13.10
C ALA A 112 -9.36 6.66 12.17
N PHE A 113 -8.65 5.56 11.88
CA PHE A 113 -7.66 5.50 10.81
C PHE A 113 -8.31 5.70 9.43
N LEU A 114 -9.38 4.95 9.13
CA LEU A 114 -10.07 5.04 7.84
C LEU A 114 -10.69 6.41 7.54
N ARG A 115 -11.03 7.21 8.57
CA ARG A 115 -11.52 8.58 8.43
C ARG A 115 -10.40 9.58 8.14
N ARG A 116 -9.17 9.31 8.59
CA ARG A 116 -8.00 10.17 8.33
C ARG A 116 -7.42 9.99 6.94
N MET A 117 -7.62 8.81 6.34
CA MET A 117 -7.24 8.56 4.95
C MET A 117 -8.25 9.18 4.00
N SER A 118 -7.84 10.23 3.27
CA SER A 118 -8.72 11.03 2.41
C SER A 118 -9.26 10.27 1.19
N GLY A 119 -8.49 9.30 0.66
CA GLY A 119 -8.83 8.55 -0.55
C GLY A 119 -8.87 7.04 -0.31
N LYS A 120 -9.89 6.36 -0.84
CA LYS A 120 -10.05 4.91 -0.77
C LYS A 120 -10.21 4.36 -2.19
N PHE A 121 -9.24 3.56 -2.62
CA PHE A 121 -9.26 2.95 -3.94
C PHE A 121 -9.38 1.43 -3.82
N PHE A 122 -10.44 0.88 -4.41
CA PHE A 122 -10.61 -0.56 -4.46
C PHE A 122 -9.89 -1.13 -5.68
N VAL A 123 -8.94 -2.04 -5.42
CA VAL A 123 -8.27 -2.81 -6.48
C VAL A 123 -8.88 -4.21 -6.48
N GLY A 124 -9.77 -4.43 -7.46
CA GLY A 124 -10.43 -5.71 -7.68
C GLY A 124 -9.53 -6.75 -8.37
N ARG A 125 -10.14 -7.89 -8.69
CA ARG A 125 -9.51 -8.92 -9.52
C ARG A 125 -9.42 -8.46 -10.98
N PRO A 126 -8.39 -8.86 -11.73
CA PRO A 126 -8.27 -8.49 -13.14
C PRO A 126 -9.44 -9.04 -13.96
N SER A 127 -9.99 -8.20 -14.85
CA SER A 127 -10.94 -8.60 -15.89
C SER A 127 -10.31 -9.59 -16.87
N SER A 128 -11.11 -10.25 -17.71
CA SER A 128 -10.59 -11.15 -18.75
C SER A 128 -9.57 -10.46 -19.65
N SER A 129 -9.88 -9.25 -20.15
CA SER A 129 -8.95 -8.45 -20.95
C SER A 129 -7.66 -8.11 -20.20
N ALA A 130 -7.75 -7.73 -18.92
CA ALA A 130 -6.58 -7.44 -18.10
C ALA A 130 -5.72 -8.70 -17.87
N ARG A 131 -6.33 -9.89 -17.71
CA ARG A 131 -5.60 -11.16 -17.60
C ARG A 131 -4.85 -11.49 -18.89
N ILE A 132 -5.47 -11.29 -20.05
CA ILE A 132 -4.80 -11.44 -21.35
C ILE A 132 -3.59 -10.51 -21.42
N SER A 133 -3.73 -9.23 -21.04
CA SER A 133 -2.61 -8.28 -21.02
C SER A 133 -1.50 -8.64 -20.02
N ILE A 134 -1.82 -9.35 -18.92
CA ILE A 134 -0.81 -9.87 -17.99
C ILE A 134 -0.08 -11.06 -18.62
N LEU A 135 -0.81 -12.01 -19.18
CA LEU A 135 -0.27 -13.21 -19.83
C LEU A 135 0.58 -12.87 -21.07
N GLN A 136 0.22 -11.83 -21.83
CA GLN A 136 1.01 -11.36 -22.98
C GLN A 136 2.38 -10.78 -22.60
N LYS A 137 2.62 -10.47 -21.31
CA LYS A 137 3.96 -10.07 -20.82
C LYS A 137 4.87 -11.26 -20.58
N ILE A 138 4.32 -12.48 -20.56
CA ILE A 138 5.09 -13.72 -20.62
C ILE A 138 5.66 -13.81 -22.05
N PRO A 139 6.93 -14.22 -22.22
CA PRO A 139 7.57 -14.23 -23.54
C PRO A 139 6.71 -14.88 -24.63
N SER A 140 6.58 -14.20 -25.77
CA SER A 140 5.65 -14.54 -26.85
C SER A 140 5.91 -15.89 -27.53
N TRP A 141 7.12 -16.46 -27.39
CA TRP A 141 7.44 -17.81 -27.87
C TRP A 141 6.74 -18.91 -27.06
N ALA A 142 6.16 -18.60 -25.90
CA ALA A 142 5.61 -19.59 -24.98
C ALA A 142 4.10 -19.84 -25.17
N LEU A 143 3.36 -18.97 -25.88
CA LEU A 143 1.89 -19.02 -25.87
C LEU A 143 1.30 -18.67 -27.23
N GLU A 144 0.71 -19.67 -27.89
CA GLU A 144 -0.16 -19.44 -29.05
C GLU A 144 -1.45 -18.68 -28.64
N PRO A 145 -2.10 -17.93 -29.56
CA PRO A 145 -3.31 -17.16 -29.26
C PRO A 145 -4.45 -17.99 -28.66
N GLU A 146 -4.58 -19.26 -29.07
CA GLU A 146 -5.58 -20.18 -28.54
C GLU A 146 -5.29 -20.55 -27.08
N VAL A 147 -4.03 -20.86 -26.77
CA VAL A 147 -3.57 -21.17 -25.40
C VAL A 147 -3.76 -19.97 -24.49
N LEU A 148 -3.48 -18.76 -24.97
CA LEU A 148 -3.70 -17.51 -24.25
C LEU A 148 -5.18 -17.33 -23.85
N ASN A 149 -6.10 -17.57 -24.78
CA ASN A 149 -7.53 -17.50 -24.51
C ASN A 149 -7.96 -18.55 -23.48
N ARG A 150 -7.50 -19.79 -23.61
CA ARG A 150 -7.78 -20.87 -22.65
C ARG A 150 -7.26 -20.55 -21.25
N LEU A 151 -6.04 -20.02 -21.14
CA LEU A 151 -5.45 -19.59 -19.86
C LEU A 151 -6.22 -18.41 -19.26
N SER A 152 -6.69 -17.46 -20.07
CA SER A 152 -7.48 -16.33 -19.57
C SER A 152 -8.82 -16.76 -18.93
N MET A 153 -9.43 -17.84 -19.45
CA MET A 153 -10.63 -18.46 -18.91
C MET A 153 -10.32 -19.30 -17.66
N ALA A 154 -9.25 -20.11 -17.71
CA ALA A 154 -8.83 -20.96 -16.60
C ALA A 154 -8.37 -20.17 -15.36
N THR A 155 -7.79 -18.98 -15.57
CA THR A 155 -7.34 -18.08 -14.48
C THR A 155 -8.43 -17.11 -14.00
N THR A 156 -9.70 -17.44 -14.24
CA THR A 156 -10.81 -16.67 -13.69
C THR A 156 -10.66 -16.61 -12.17
N ASN A 157 -10.91 -15.42 -11.59
CA ASN A 157 -10.77 -15.15 -10.17
C ASN A 157 -9.34 -15.14 -9.59
N PHE A 158 -8.30 -15.30 -10.41
CA PHE A 158 -6.93 -15.22 -9.93
C PHE A 158 -6.53 -13.77 -9.64
N SER A 159 -5.61 -13.57 -8.69
CA SER A 159 -5.00 -12.27 -8.49
C SER A 159 -4.01 -11.98 -9.63
N GLY A 160 -3.74 -10.71 -9.96
CA GLY A 160 -2.77 -10.39 -11.01
C GLY A 160 -1.36 -10.97 -10.79
N ALA A 161 -0.98 -11.21 -9.53
CA ALA A 161 0.29 -11.87 -9.18
C ALA A 161 0.25 -13.40 -9.35
N ALA A 162 -0.93 -14.02 -9.38
CA ALA A 162 -1.11 -15.45 -9.62
C ALA A 162 -1.36 -15.77 -11.11
N VAL A 163 -1.71 -14.76 -11.90
CA VAL A 163 -1.83 -14.85 -13.37
C VAL A 163 -0.46 -14.71 -14.05
N LYS A 164 0.41 -13.91 -13.44
CA LYS A 164 1.81 -13.77 -13.85
C LYS A 164 2.61 -14.99 -13.42
#